data_AF-A0A9X0PJ52-F1
#
_entry.id   AF-A0A9X0PJ52-F1
#
_cell.length_a   1.000
_cell.length_b   1.000
_cell.length_c   1.000
_cell.angle_alpha   90.00
_cell.angle_beta   90.00
_cell.angle_gamma   90.00
#
_symmetry.space_group_name_H-M   'P 1'
#
loop_
_entity.id
_entity.type
_entity.pdbx_description
1 polymer ?
#
loop_
_entity_poly.entity_id
_entity_poly.type
_entity_poly.pdbx_seq_one_letter_code
_entity_poly.pdbx_strand_id
1 'polypeptide(L)'
;MSKHDVDLVRRHLPEHLRLTREEPGCISFEVSETDDPLIWRVEELFADRAAFDFHQQRTRASEWFMATSAIPRDYEITILE
;
A
#
# COMPACT_ATOMS: atom_id res chain seq x y z
N MET A 1 -11.67 -9.79 3.02
CA MET A 1 -12.31 -8.48 2.76
C MET A 1 -13.80 -8.67 2.50
N SER A 2 -14.62 -7.65 2.72
CA SER A 2 -16.01 -7.58 2.26
C SER A 2 -16.11 -6.88 0.89
N LYS A 3 -17.29 -6.92 0.24
CA LYS A 3 -17.53 -6.12 -0.97
C LYS A 3 -17.35 -4.61 -0.71
N HIS A 4 -17.75 -4.14 0.46
CA HIS A 4 -17.57 -2.75 0.86
C HIS A 4 -16.08 -2.37 0.95
N ASP A 5 -15.25 -3.27 1.48
CA ASP A 5 -13.80 -3.07 1.56
C ASP A 5 -13.17 -2.96 0.17
N VAL A 6 -13.62 -3.79 -0.78
CA VAL A 6 -13.17 -3.73 -2.18
C VAL A 6 -13.53 -2.38 -2.81
N ASP A 7 -14.73 -1.87 -2.56
CA ASP A 7 -15.14 -0.54 -3.06
C ASP A 7 -14.30 0.59 -2.45
N LEU A 8 -13.92 0.48 -1.18
CA LEU A 8 -13.01 1.42 -0.51
C LEU A 8 -11.61 1.36 -1.13
N VAL A 9 -11.05 0.16 -1.33
CA VAL A 9 -9.75 -0.01 -1.99
C VAL A 9 -9.79 0.62 -3.38
N ARG A 10 -10.73 0.25 -4.24
CA ARG A 10 -10.82 0.79 -5.62
C ARG A 10 -10.98 2.30 -5.65
N ARG A 11 -11.69 2.89 -4.68
CA ARG A 11 -11.89 4.34 -4.60
C ARG A 11 -10.61 5.09 -4.23
N HIS A 12 -9.88 4.61 -3.23
CA HIS A 12 -8.75 5.36 -2.66
C HIS A 12 -7.39 4.96 -3.25
N LEU A 13 -7.30 3.78 -3.89
CA LEU A 13 -6.05 3.23 -4.40
C LEU A 13 -5.36 4.12 -5.45
N PRO A 14 -6.06 4.70 -6.45
CA PRO A 14 -5.37 5.46 -7.50
C PRO A 14 -4.53 6.62 -6.95
N GLU A 15 -5.08 7.39 -6.00
CA GLU A 15 -4.37 8.51 -5.39
C GLU A 15 -3.27 8.04 -4.44
N HIS A 16 -3.50 6.94 -3.70
CA HIS A 16 -2.46 6.33 -2.88
C HIS A 16 -1.26 5.87 -3.73
N LEU A 17 -1.49 5.19 -4.85
CA LEU A 17 -0.45 4.78 -5.80
C LEU A 17 0.33 5.99 -6.33
N ARG A 18 -0.39 7.04 -6.77
CA ARG A 18 0.24 8.27 -7.29
C ARG A 18 1.16 8.90 -6.25
N LEU A 19 0.64 9.14 -5.05
CA LEU A 19 1.38 9.75 -3.96
C LEU A 19 2.57 8.90 -3.52
N THR A 20 2.41 7.58 -3.41
CA THR A 20 3.51 6.69 -3.00
C THR A 20 4.64 6.68 -4.02
N ARG A 21 4.32 6.64 -5.32
CA ARG A 21 5.33 6.65 -6.40
C ARG A 21 6.10 7.97 -6.50
N GLU A 22 5.53 9.05 -5.98
CA GLU A 22 6.19 10.36 -5.90
C GLU A 22 7.08 10.49 -4.64
N GLU A 23 7.05 9.53 -3.72
CA GLU A 23 7.88 9.58 -2.51
C GLU A 23 9.36 9.42 -2.85
N PRO A 24 10.25 10.24 -2.25
CA PRO A 24 11.69 10.07 -2.40
C PRO A 24 12.13 8.67 -1.96
N GLY A 25 12.82 7.96 -2.85
CA GLY A 25 13.32 6.62 -2.58
C GLY A 25 12.32 5.48 -2.83
N CYS A 26 11.10 5.75 -3.31
CA CYS A 26 10.23 4.71 -3.85
C CYS A 26 10.80 4.20 -5.19
N ILE A 27 11.19 2.92 -5.25
CA ILE A 27 11.67 2.27 -6.49
C ILE A 27 10.49 1.66 -7.24
N SER A 28 9.65 0.88 -6.55
CA SER A 28 8.40 0.35 -7.09
C SER A 28 7.33 0.28 -6.00
N PHE A 29 6.08 0.46 -6.42
CA PHE A 29 4.92 0.29 -5.56
C PHE A 29 3.74 -0.16 -6.40
N GLU A 30 3.31 -1.40 -6.15
CA GLU A 30 2.28 -2.10 -6.90
C GLU A 30 1.23 -2.69 -5.95
N VAL A 31 -0.02 -2.54 -6.35
CA VAL A 31 -1.17 -3.13 -5.66
C VAL A 31 -2.06 -3.73 -6.72
N SER A 32 -2.25 -5.04 -6.70
CA SER A 32 -2.97 -5.80 -7.72
C SER A 32 -4.01 -6.73 -7.13
N GLU A 33 -5.10 -6.94 -7.87
CA GLU A 33 -6.11 -7.96 -7.54
C GLU A 33 -5.50 -9.35 -7.80
N THR A 34 -5.77 -10.30 -6.90
CA THR A 34 -5.45 -11.71 -7.14
C THR A 34 -6.63 -12.43 -7.81
N ASP A 35 -6.50 -13.74 -8.06
CA ASP A 35 -7.61 -14.55 -8.58
C ASP A 35 -8.80 -14.60 -7.59
N ASP A 36 -8.55 -14.40 -6.29
CA ASP A 36 -9.61 -14.14 -5.32
C ASP A 36 -9.86 -12.61 -5.24
N PRO A 37 -11.05 -12.12 -5.62
CA PRO A 37 -11.35 -10.68 -5.66
C PRO A 37 -11.35 -10.02 -4.26
N LEU A 38 -11.32 -10.81 -3.19
CA LEU A 38 -11.25 -10.34 -1.80
C LEU A 38 -9.83 -10.36 -1.25
N ILE A 39 -8.84 -10.75 -2.07
CA ILE A 39 -7.42 -10.78 -1.74
C ILE A 39 -6.67 -9.92 -2.74
N TRP A 40 -5.88 -8.99 -2.21
CA TRP A 40 -5.08 -8.06 -2.98
C TRP A 40 -3.62 -8.27 -2.62
N ARG A 41 -2.75 -8.25 -3.63
CA ARG A 41 -1.29 -8.32 -3.45
C ARG A 41 -0.73 -6.91 -3.40
N VAL A 42 0.21 -6.69 -2.48
CA VAL A 42 0.96 -5.45 -2.36
C VAL A 42 2.43 -5.78 -2.45
N GLU A 43 3.14 -5.10 -3.36
CA GLU A 43 4.57 -5.24 -3.57
C GLU A 43 5.20 -3.85 -3.51
N GLU A 44 6.15 -3.68 -2.59
CA GLU A 44 6.76 -2.40 -2.27
C GLU A 44 8.28 -2.54 -2.26
N LEU A 45 8.98 -1.64 -2.96
CA LEU A 45 10.44 -1.61 -2.97
C LEU A 45 10.92 -0.17 -2.79
N PHE A 46 11.78 0.02 -1.79
CA PHE A 46 12.36 1.31 -1.45
C PHE A 46 13.89 1.23 -1.47
N ALA A 47 14.52 2.37 -1.76
CA ALA A 47 15.97 2.49 -1.89
C ALA A 47 16.71 2.17 -0.59
N ASP A 48 16.12 2.50 0.55
CA ASP A 48 16.68 2.22 1.86
C ASP A 48 15.60 2.22 2.95
N ARG A 49 16.05 1.93 4.18
CA ARG A 49 15.18 1.92 5.36
C ARG A 49 14.56 3.27 5.67
N ALA A 50 15.26 4.38 5.41
CA ALA A 50 14.73 5.71 5.72
C ALA A 50 13.57 6.07 4.78
N ALA A 51 13.66 5.72 3.50
CA ALA A 51 12.57 5.85 2.54
C ALA A 51 11.36 4.99 2.93
N PHE A 52 11.58 3.73 3.33
CA PHE A 52 10.50 2.86 3.81
C PHE A 52 9.85 3.38 5.10
N ASP A 53 10.63 3.86 6.07
CA ASP A 53 10.08 4.42 7.31
C ASP A 53 9.30 5.72 7.05
N PHE A 54 9.73 6.54 6.09
CA PHE A 54 8.98 7.71 5.61
C PHE A 54 7.64 7.29 4.99
N HIS A 55 7.66 6.29 4.10
CA HIS A 55 6.47 5.71 3.50
C HIS A 55 5.46 5.29 4.56
N GLN A 56 5.90 4.50 5.54
CA GLN A 56 5.04 3.98 6.61
C GLN A 56 4.38 5.08 7.43
N GLN A 57 5.10 6.17 7.72
CA GLN A 57 4.56 7.32 8.44
C GLN A 57 3.51 8.07 7.61
N ARG A 58 3.82 8.38 6.34
CA ARG A 58 2.89 9.08 5.46
C ARG A 58 1.65 8.23 5.17
N THR A 59 1.82 6.94 4.93
CA THR A 59 0.70 5.99 4.75
C THR A 59 -0.24 6.03 5.95
N ARG A 60 0.28 5.92 7.19
CA ARG A 60 -0.56 6.00 8.41
C ARG A 60 -1.34 7.31 8.57
N ALA A 61 -0.81 8.41 8.05
CA ALA A 61 -1.46 9.72 8.08
C ALA A 61 -2.39 9.99 6.88
N SER A 62 -2.48 9.06 5.91
CA SER A 62 -3.19 9.27 4.65
C SER A 62 -4.68 8.94 4.74
N GLU A 63 -5.47 9.52 3.83
CA GLU A 63 -6.88 9.16 3.63
C GLU A 63 -7.05 7.67 3.29
N TRP A 64 -6.08 7.10 2.55
CA TRP A 64 -6.03 5.69 2.23
C TRP A 64 -6.06 4.83 3.49
N PHE A 65 -5.16 5.09 4.44
CA PHE A 65 -5.10 4.32 5.69
C PHE A 65 -6.37 4.50 6.51
N MET A 66 -6.89 5.73 6.62
CA MET A 66 -8.14 5.98 7.34
C MET A 66 -9.30 5.17 6.75
N ALA A 67 -9.48 5.22 5.43
CA ALA A 67 -10.56 4.52 4.72
C ALA A 67 -10.42 2.99 4.77
N THR A 68 -9.21 2.46 4.79
CA THR A 68 -8.93 1.01 4.68
C THR A 68 -8.38 0.41 5.98
N SER A 69 -8.48 1.12 7.11
CA SER A 69 -7.90 0.73 8.40
C SER A 69 -8.47 -0.58 8.96
N ALA A 70 -9.72 -0.91 8.62
CA ALA A 70 -10.37 -2.16 9.02
C ALA A 70 -9.94 -3.38 8.20
N ILE A 71 -9.22 -3.17 7.09
CA ILE A 71 -8.78 -4.26 6.20
C ILE A 71 -7.49 -4.86 6.77
N PRO A 72 -7.48 -6.18 7.08
CA PRO A 72 -6.28 -6.83 7.59
C PRO A 72 -5.16 -6.79 6.54
N ARG A 73 -3.93 -6.62 7.01
CA ARG A 73 -2.72 -6.61 6.18
C ARG A 73 -1.75 -7.63 6.75
N ASP A 74 -1.17 -8.41 5.87
CA ASP A 74 -0.15 -9.41 6.19
C ASP A 74 1.07 -9.11 5.33
N TYR A 75 2.13 -8.61 5.96
CA TYR A 75 3.33 -8.16 5.27
C TYR A 75 4.54 -8.94 5.78
N GLU A 76 5.36 -9.39 4.83
CA GLU A 76 6.72 -9.82 5.09
C GLU A 76 7.68 -8.72 4.60
N ILE A 77 8.58 -8.27 5.48
CA ILE A 77 9.55 -7.22 5.16
C ILE A 77 10.94 -7.83 5.22
N THR A 78 11.67 -7.75 4.11
CA THR A 78 13.04 -8.24 3.98
C THR A 78 13.97 -7.13 3.52
N ILE A 79 15.27 -7.29 3.81
CA ILE A 79 16.33 -6.45 3.25
C ILE A 79 16.96 -7.25 2.11
N LEU A 80 17.09 -6.64 0.94
CA LEU A 80 17.77 -7.24 -0.21
C LEU A 80 19.27 -6.95 -0.12
N GLU A 81 20.10 -7.98 -0.32
CA GLU A 81 21.57 -7.89 -0.39
C GLU A 81 22.09 -7.64 -1.81
#